data_AF-A0A835VTQ5-F1
#
_entry.id   AF-A0A835VTQ5-F1
#
_cell.length_a   1.000
_cell.length_b   1.000
_cell.length_c   1.000
_cell.angle_alpha   90.00
_cell.angle_beta   90.00
_cell.angle_gamma   90.00
#
_symmetry.space_group_name_H-M   'P 1'
#
loop_
_entity.id
_entity.type
_entity.pdbx_description
1 polymer ?
#
loop_
_entity_poly.entity_id
_entity_poly.type
_entity_poly.pdbx_seq_one_letter_code
_entity_poly.pdbx_strand_id
1 'polypeptide(L)'
;MRSLGLLVAVLALASTARSQSDDLDAIARAAAASGDPTFPYATCTRSPSKSIYSTLPVTTNPAPSTYCWTIRVSQSQCTQQNNCCSADIHKMELDVDPACDVPSQKVTATINGKPTPQAADIIKPPNAADYQRTLRIPGLALNVGNANNAVVCVKLSGPCDTLAKLTPNDFSIIPPSEYRELYTFTPDLCARVADRVAGDLAVIASDADARLLKDFALSECVGSYDESTNSYPYMTVCGEFFSKEDGDRMPDLSNDMDAWVEEVSGAGCPVEVAGFGFKADVTPGSCFKGESYKHPPPPSPPPPSPPPPCSTVCVTWVRYNGRTTQQVCNDLASTVQALAMDQGYTLAKDFFCQQLNVSAPRPNGKPAMRVCGDFKLESEARAFGTFLSDGGGFRDQLAPAIGFGNYIVPVFGQRICLVSELSYIVTDRTGKICDQFTYTQACAPPQDQFPYCTCKPGAMLSTPYNLTYTRNFASNGNNNYCFRVNVDTQRCVGRCCTMDLDKVEWMSDLMNCRYAVAGFTVSTKPNAFIAPVWSTETDNVLDASGPVDVAVLKTNNLQLDVRNANGVEICIALKANGKCPTLEDFCYDGLCKYAIFDRSAGCCANDFAEGNDFGYNRRR
;
A
#
# COMPACT_ATOMS: atom_id res chain seq x y z
N MET A 1 -5.94 -66.87 -7.59
CA MET A 1 -5.03 -66.39 -6.54
C MET A 1 -4.98 -64.87 -6.67
N ARG A 2 -5.86 -64.12 -5.97
CA ARG A 2 -5.57 -63.22 -4.81
C ARG A 2 -4.37 -62.27 -5.08
N SER A 3 -4.36 -60.94 -4.95
CA SER A 3 -5.26 -59.82 -4.56
C SER A 3 -4.57 -58.51 -5.06
N LEU A 4 -5.23 -57.51 -5.66
CA LEU A 4 -5.80 -56.25 -5.13
C LEU A 4 -4.92 -55.35 -4.20
N GLY A 5 -4.81 -54.04 -4.54
CA GLY A 5 -4.48 -52.88 -3.66
C GLY A 5 -3.36 -51.95 -4.20
N LEU A 6 -3.60 -50.78 -4.84
CA LEU A 6 -3.99 -49.42 -4.37
C LEU A 6 -2.81 -48.50 -3.91
N LEU A 7 -2.82 -47.25 -4.42
CA LEU A 7 -2.19 -45.94 -4.04
C LEU A 7 -1.18 -45.38 -5.07
N VAL A 8 -1.50 -44.33 -5.85
CA VAL A 8 -1.76 -42.89 -5.56
C VAL A 8 -0.48 -42.05 -5.41
N ALA A 9 -0.50 -40.93 -6.12
CA ALA A 9 0.55 -39.97 -6.44
C ALA A 9 1.29 -39.34 -5.25
N VAL A 10 2.56 -38.97 -5.49
CA VAL A 10 3.30 -37.99 -4.71
C VAL A 10 3.73 -36.87 -5.67
N LEU A 11 3.15 -35.69 -5.50
CA LEU A 11 3.61 -34.44 -6.10
C LEU A 11 3.69 -33.37 -5.01
N ALA A 12 4.83 -32.69 -4.99
CA ALA A 12 5.10 -31.33 -4.53
C ALA A 12 4.80 -30.93 -3.08
N LEU A 13 5.83 -30.52 -2.34
CA LEU A 13 5.77 -29.44 -1.35
C LEU A 13 7.18 -28.89 -1.11
N ALA A 14 7.48 -27.71 -1.68
CA ALA A 14 8.55 -26.81 -1.23
C ALA A 14 8.34 -25.42 -1.85
N SER A 15 7.60 -24.54 -1.17
CA SER A 15 7.79 -23.07 -1.26
C SER A 15 6.75 -22.29 -0.45
N THR A 16 7.05 -21.97 0.82
CA THR A 16 6.37 -20.89 1.57
C THR A 16 7.33 -20.30 2.60
N ALA A 17 8.19 -19.36 2.19
CA ALA A 17 8.99 -18.53 3.11
C ALA A 17 9.39 -17.16 2.52
N ARG A 18 8.74 -16.70 1.44
CA ARG A 18 9.18 -15.50 0.68
C ARG A 18 8.26 -14.27 0.78
N SER A 19 7.05 -14.36 1.33
CA SER A 19 6.07 -13.27 1.20
C SER A 19 6.28 -12.09 2.17
N GLN A 20 6.83 -12.31 3.36
CA GLN A 20 6.85 -11.26 4.40
C GLN A 20 7.94 -10.20 4.21
N SER A 21 9.03 -10.52 3.47
CA SER A 21 10.07 -9.55 3.13
C SER A 21 9.67 -8.62 1.99
N ASP A 22 8.76 -9.06 1.11
CA ASP A 22 8.41 -8.35 -0.11
C ASP A 22 7.44 -7.18 0.16
N ASP A 23 6.61 -7.26 1.20
CA ASP A 23 5.69 -6.18 1.59
C ASP A 23 6.38 -4.97 2.23
N LEU A 24 7.39 -5.19 3.08
CA LEU A 24 8.17 -4.09 3.66
C LEU A 24 9.05 -3.39 2.61
N ASP A 25 9.57 -4.16 1.66
CA ASP A 25 10.31 -3.63 0.50
C ASP A 25 9.39 -2.88 -0.47
N ALA A 26 8.14 -3.31 -0.64
CA ALA A 26 7.15 -2.63 -1.48
C ALA A 26 6.75 -1.26 -0.91
N ILE A 27 6.58 -1.15 0.42
CA ILE A 27 6.31 0.14 1.11
C ILE A 27 7.52 1.09 0.98
N ALA A 28 8.75 0.57 1.12
CA ALA A 28 9.97 1.36 0.95
C ALA A 28 10.15 1.87 -0.50
N ARG A 29 9.79 1.05 -1.50
CA ARG A 29 9.85 1.42 -2.94
C ARG A 29 8.76 2.41 -3.33
N ALA A 30 7.56 2.33 -2.75
CA ALA A 30 6.46 3.27 -2.99
C ALA A 30 6.79 4.70 -2.51
N ALA A 31 7.51 4.83 -1.42
CA ALA A 31 8.00 6.12 -0.93
C ALA A 31 9.21 6.67 -1.68
N ALA A 32 10.11 5.79 -2.15
CA ALA A 32 11.19 6.21 -3.03
C ALA A 32 10.65 6.76 -4.38
N ALA A 33 9.47 6.31 -4.81
CA ALA A 33 8.80 6.77 -6.03
C ALA A 33 8.11 8.15 -5.91
N SER A 34 7.85 8.65 -4.69
CA SER A 34 7.22 9.96 -4.47
C SER A 34 8.21 11.11 -4.28
N GLY A 35 9.52 10.84 -4.21
CA GLY A 35 10.56 11.84 -3.96
C GLY A 35 10.59 12.39 -2.53
N ASP A 36 9.59 12.06 -1.70
CA ASP A 36 9.58 12.35 -0.28
C ASP A 36 10.34 11.25 0.48
N PRO A 37 11.31 11.59 1.35
CA PRO A 37 11.96 10.58 2.15
C PRO A 37 10.94 9.96 3.09
N THR A 38 10.85 8.63 3.09
CA THR A 38 10.12 7.91 4.15
C THR A 38 10.85 8.01 5.47
N PHE A 39 10.17 7.80 6.59
CA PHE A 39 10.84 7.66 7.87
C PHE A 39 11.75 6.41 7.88
N PRO A 40 12.95 6.44 8.50
CA PRO A 40 13.62 7.62 9.05
C PRO A 40 14.08 8.58 7.96
N TYR A 41 13.92 9.89 8.19
CA TYR A 41 14.25 10.98 7.23
C TYR A 41 15.76 11.24 7.12
N ALA A 42 16.52 10.17 6.97
CA ALA A 42 17.97 10.11 6.86
C ALA A 42 18.38 9.46 5.53
N THR A 43 19.61 9.74 5.09
CA THR A 43 20.23 9.17 3.89
C THR A 43 20.82 7.77 4.11
N CYS A 44 20.54 7.14 5.26
CA CYS A 44 21.06 5.80 5.56
C CYS A 44 20.32 4.70 4.78
N THR A 45 21.05 3.64 4.43
CA THR A 45 20.46 2.43 3.87
C THR A 45 19.56 1.77 4.92
N ARG A 46 18.29 1.57 4.60
CA ARG A 46 17.29 0.97 5.49
C ARG A 46 17.26 -0.52 5.27
N SER A 47 17.27 -1.29 6.35
CA SER A 47 17.15 -2.72 6.23
C SER A 47 16.63 -3.34 7.53
N PRO A 48 15.31 -3.60 7.64
CA PRO A 48 14.71 -4.15 8.85
C PRO A 48 15.24 -5.55 9.19
N SER A 49 15.73 -6.31 8.21
CA SER A 49 16.33 -7.64 8.37
C SER A 49 17.84 -7.63 8.70
N LYS A 50 18.44 -6.46 8.97
CA LYS A 50 19.89 -6.32 9.16
C LYS A 50 20.30 -5.53 10.41
N SER A 51 19.40 -5.42 11.39
CA SER A 51 19.69 -4.90 12.74
C SER A 51 19.68 -6.05 13.75
N ILE A 52 20.62 -6.03 14.70
CA ILE A 52 20.60 -6.95 15.86
C ILE A 52 19.70 -6.45 16.99
N TYR A 53 19.13 -5.26 16.85
CA TYR A 53 18.29 -4.62 17.85
C TYR A 53 16.84 -4.61 17.42
N SER A 54 15.95 -4.96 18.35
CA SER A 54 14.51 -4.75 18.26
C SER A 54 13.97 -4.15 19.56
N THR A 55 12.72 -3.71 19.57
CA THR A 55 12.04 -3.24 20.78
C THR A 55 10.85 -4.14 21.10
N LEU A 56 10.63 -4.43 22.38
CA LEU A 56 9.35 -4.95 22.85
C LEU A 56 8.23 -3.92 22.68
N PRO A 57 6.95 -4.36 22.69
CA PRO A 57 5.80 -3.46 22.71
C PRO A 57 5.91 -2.40 23.81
N VAL A 58 5.36 -1.22 23.52
CA VAL A 58 5.43 -0.06 24.43
C VAL A 58 4.72 -0.36 25.74
N THR A 59 5.39 -0.13 26.85
CA THR A 59 4.79 -0.21 28.18
C THR A 59 4.48 1.19 28.72
N THR A 60 3.33 1.34 29.37
CA THR A 60 2.88 2.59 30.00
C THR A 60 2.88 2.45 31.53
N ASN A 61 4.06 2.27 32.11
CA ASN A 61 4.25 2.27 33.56
C ASN A 61 5.74 2.49 33.83
N PRO A 62 6.14 3.49 34.64
CA PRO A 62 5.64 3.65 36.00
C PRO A 62 4.89 4.96 36.33
N ALA A 63 4.62 5.84 35.34
CA ALA A 63 3.98 7.15 35.58
C ALA A 63 3.04 7.59 34.43
N PRO A 64 2.06 8.49 34.69
CA PRO A 64 1.18 9.02 33.65
C PRO A 64 1.94 9.64 32.47
N SER A 65 1.39 9.48 31.26
CA SER A 65 1.97 9.98 29.99
C SER A 65 3.42 9.55 29.76
N THR A 66 3.85 8.43 30.35
CA THR A 66 5.19 7.85 30.16
C THR A 66 5.09 6.58 29.34
N TYR A 67 5.88 6.51 28.26
CA TYR A 67 5.89 5.44 27.27
C TYR A 67 7.30 4.87 27.17
N CYS A 68 7.45 3.57 27.38
CA CYS A 68 8.76 2.92 27.46
C CYS A 68 8.91 1.79 26.44
N TRP A 69 10.07 1.70 25.82
CA TRP A 69 10.49 0.60 24.95
C TRP A 69 11.62 -0.17 25.61
N THR A 70 11.49 -1.50 25.67
CA THR A 70 12.59 -2.36 26.12
C THR A 70 13.33 -2.88 24.91
N ILE A 71 14.64 -2.66 24.86
CA ILE A 71 15.49 -3.11 23.77
C ILE A 71 15.81 -4.60 23.94
N ARG A 72 15.78 -5.32 22.81
CA ARG A 72 16.20 -6.71 22.68
C ARG A 72 17.37 -6.77 21.73
N VAL A 73 18.37 -7.58 22.07
CA VAL A 73 19.55 -7.82 21.25
C VAL A 73 19.53 -9.28 20.80
N SER A 74 19.59 -9.51 19.50
CA SER A 74 19.71 -10.84 18.92
C SER A 74 20.68 -10.85 17.74
N GLN A 75 21.80 -11.56 17.89
CA GLN A 75 22.78 -11.74 16.80
C GLN A 75 22.20 -12.53 15.63
N SER A 76 21.28 -13.47 15.89
CA SER A 76 20.65 -14.29 14.85
C SER A 76 19.72 -13.51 13.93
N GLN A 77 19.30 -12.29 14.30
CA GLN A 77 18.55 -11.39 13.43
C GLN A 77 19.41 -10.83 12.28
N CYS A 78 20.74 -10.80 12.44
CA CYS A 78 21.65 -10.42 11.37
C CYS A 78 22.02 -11.62 10.49
N THR A 79 21.15 -11.94 9.53
CA THR A 79 21.40 -13.04 8.57
C THR A 79 22.40 -12.67 7.46
N GLN A 80 22.68 -11.38 7.28
CA GLN A 80 23.66 -10.85 6.32
C GLN A 80 24.61 -9.87 7.02
N GLN A 81 25.85 -10.29 7.26
CA GLN A 81 26.86 -9.50 7.96
C GLN A 81 27.10 -8.15 7.26
N ASN A 82 26.83 -7.04 7.96
CA ASN A 82 27.16 -5.69 7.52
C ASN A 82 27.41 -4.76 8.71
N ASN A 83 27.70 -3.48 8.44
CA ASN A 83 28.02 -2.48 9.47
C ASN A 83 26.85 -2.18 10.43
N CYS A 84 25.61 -2.52 10.10
CA CYS A 84 24.45 -2.36 10.98
C CYS A 84 24.38 -3.45 12.07
N CYS A 85 25.07 -4.58 11.89
CA CYS A 85 25.06 -5.70 12.84
C CYS A 85 26.01 -5.51 14.02
N SER A 86 26.85 -4.47 13.98
CA SER A 86 27.75 -4.09 15.06
C SER A 86 27.61 -2.62 15.44
N ALA A 87 26.51 -1.97 15.03
CA ALA A 87 26.29 -0.57 15.30
C ALA A 87 25.94 -0.33 16.77
N ASP A 88 26.32 0.83 17.29
CA ASP A 88 25.85 1.30 18.60
C ASP A 88 24.55 2.09 18.43
N ILE A 89 23.66 2.03 19.43
CA ILE A 89 22.45 2.85 19.46
C ILE A 89 22.80 4.17 20.15
N HIS A 90 23.09 5.19 19.34
CA HIS A 90 23.36 6.55 19.83
C HIS A 90 22.09 7.36 20.07
N LYS A 91 21.02 7.08 19.31
CA LYS A 91 19.73 7.76 19.38
C LYS A 91 18.59 6.82 18.98
N MET A 92 17.39 7.14 19.44
CA MET A 92 16.14 6.57 18.97
C MET A 92 15.29 7.69 18.36
N GLU A 93 14.57 7.40 17.28
CA GLU A 93 13.72 8.36 16.59
C GLU A 93 12.32 7.79 16.42
N LEU A 94 11.31 8.66 16.54
CA LEU A 94 9.90 8.34 16.30
C LEU A 94 9.34 9.31 15.27
N ASP A 95 8.48 8.82 14.40
CA ASP A 95 7.73 9.66 13.47
C ASP A 95 6.63 10.42 14.24
N VAL A 96 6.47 11.71 13.95
CA VAL A 96 5.64 12.62 14.76
C VAL A 96 4.70 13.41 13.87
N ASP A 97 3.46 13.55 14.35
CA ASP A 97 2.48 14.42 13.71
C ASP A 97 3.00 15.87 13.77
N PRO A 98 3.10 16.58 12.63
CA PRO A 98 3.57 17.96 12.60
C PRO A 98 2.78 18.91 13.50
N ALA A 99 1.53 18.61 13.85
CA ALA A 99 0.72 19.37 14.80
C ALA A 99 1.31 19.36 16.24
N CYS A 100 2.17 18.39 16.56
CA CYS A 100 2.84 18.29 17.85
C CYS A 100 4.13 19.12 17.94
N ASP A 101 4.64 19.66 16.83
CA ASP A 101 5.80 20.56 16.83
C ASP A 101 5.38 21.99 17.19
N VAL A 102 4.99 22.17 18.45
CA VAL A 102 4.54 23.45 18.99
C VAL A 102 5.24 23.79 20.30
N PRO A 103 5.43 25.07 20.65
CA PRO A 103 6.19 25.46 21.85
C PRO A 103 5.66 24.90 23.18
N SER A 104 4.37 24.57 23.25
CA SER A 104 3.71 23.99 24.43
C SER A 104 3.90 22.47 24.55
N GLN A 105 4.34 21.79 23.49
CA GLN A 105 4.70 20.37 23.56
C GLN A 105 6.02 20.21 24.29
N LYS A 106 6.08 19.24 25.21
CA LYS A 106 7.28 18.89 25.97
C LYS A 106 7.46 17.39 25.96
N VAL A 107 8.72 16.98 25.79
CA VAL A 107 9.14 15.58 25.89
C VAL A 107 10.37 15.52 26.77
N THR A 108 10.36 14.64 27.77
CA THR A 108 11.58 14.24 28.47
C THR A 108 11.84 12.77 28.21
N ALA A 109 13.11 12.37 28.21
CA ALA A 109 13.47 10.98 27.99
C ALA A 109 14.39 10.44 29.09
N THR A 110 14.28 9.15 29.34
CA THR A 110 15.16 8.41 30.24
C THR A 110 15.66 7.15 29.57
N ILE A 111 16.82 6.68 30.02
CA ILE A 111 17.40 5.38 29.73
C ILE A 111 17.68 4.67 31.05
N ASN A 112 17.10 3.48 31.24
CA ASN A 112 17.16 2.72 32.48
C ASN A 112 16.78 3.57 33.71
N GLY A 113 15.74 4.40 33.56
CA GLY A 113 15.24 5.30 34.62
C GLY A 113 16.07 6.57 34.85
N LYS A 114 17.21 6.73 34.20
CA LYS A 114 18.05 7.95 34.30
C LYS A 114 17.77 8.90 33.14
N PRO A 115 17.65 10.23 33.37
CA PRO A 115 17.50 11.19 32.27
C PRO A 115 18.59 11.03 31.21
N THR A 116 18.20 11.14 29.93
CA THR A 116 19.18 11.15 28.84
C THR A 116 20.10 12.39 28.98
N PRO A 117 21.41 12.27 28.72
CA PRO A 117 22.34 13.41 28.82
C PRO A 117 22.02 14.57 27.87
N GLN A 118 21.30 14.26 26.79
CA GLN A 118 20.80 15.22 25.83
C GLN A 118 19.27 15.18 25.84
N ALA A 119 18.65 16.36 25.78
CA ALA A 119 17.19 16.47 25.81
C ALA A 119 16.57 15.85 24.56
N ALA A 120 15.42 15.19 24.74
CA ALA A 120 14.60 14.76 23.62
C ALA A 120 13.90 15.98 22.99
N ASP A 121 13.85 16.03 21.67
CA ASP A 121 13.29 17.16 20.92
C ASP A 121 12.50 16.71 19.69
N ILE A 122 11.44 17.45 19.39
CA ILE A 122 10.75 17.35 18.11
C ILE A 122 11.46 18.30 17.15
N ILE A 123 11.95 17.76 16.04
CA ILE A 123 12.68 18.52 15.03
C ILE A 123 12.12 18.24 13.64
N LYS A 124 12.40 19.15 12.70
CA LYS A 124 12.38 18.86 11.26
C LYS A 124 13.75 18.32 10.84
N PRO A 125 13.87 17.05 10.43
CA PRO A 125 15.15 16.52 9.97
C PRO A 125 15.64 17.18 8.66
N PRO A 126 16.95 17.20 8.38
CA PRO A 126 17.52 17.93 7.24
C PRO A 126 16.98 17.51 5.88
N ASN A 127 16.64 16.23 5.71
CA ASN A 127 16.11 15.71 4.46
C ASN A 127 14.57 15.64 4.46
N ALA A 128 13.91 15.97 5.57
CA ALA A 128 12.46 15.82 5.69
C ALA A 128 11.73 16.94 4.95
N ALA A 129 10.56 16.61 4.38
CA ALA A 129 9.63 17.60 3.83
C ALA A 129 9.12 18.56 4.91
N ASP A 130 8.58 19.72 4.53
CA ASP A 130 8.15 20.77 5.47
C ASP A 130 7.09 20.32 6.49
N TYR A 131 6.32 19.29 6.16
CA TYR A 131 5.25 18.72 6.99
C TYR A 131 5.69 17.50 7.82
N GLN A 132 6.96 17.09 7.74
CA GLN A 132 7.47 15.91 8.43
C GLN A 132 8.22 16.31 9.71
N ARG A 133 7.98 15.58 10.81
CA ARG A 133 8.63 15.81 12.10
C ARG A 133 9.12 14.52 12.71
N THR A 134 10.13 14.63 13.56
CA THR A 134 10.69 13.48 14.26
C THR A 134 10.92 13.85 15.71
N LEU A 135 10.45 13.02 16.63
CA LEU A 135 10.90 13.04 18.00
C LEU A 135 12.23 12.29 18.05
N ARG A 136 13.30 13.02 18.36
CA ARG A 136 14.63 12.50 18.52
C ARG A 136 14.95 12.33 20.00
N ILE A 137 15.45 11.15 20.37
CA ILE A 137 15.88 10.78 21.72
C ILE A 137 17.39 10.48 21.66
N PRO A 138 18.25 11.49 21.81
CA PRO A 138 19.69 11.32 21.68
C PRO A 138 20.37 10.93 23.00
N GLY A 139 21.64 10.52 22.92
CA GLY A 139 22.47 10.27 24.09
C GLY A 139 22.20 8.94 24.78
N LEU A 140 21.76 7.92 24.03
CA LEU A 140 21.48 6.59 24.59
C LEU A 140 22.77 5.81 24.95
N ALA A 141 23.83 5.97 24.15
CA ALA A 141 25.14 5.32 24.38
C ALA A 141 25.04 3.81 24.66
N LEU A 142 24.15 3.13 23.93
CA LEU A 142 23.99 1.69 24.03
C LEU A 142 24.81 0.97 22.95
N ASN A 143 25.39 -0.17 23.32
CA ASN A 143 26.12 -1.07 22.45
C ASN A 143 25.65 -2.51 22.72
N VAL A 144 26.16 -3.47 21.94
CA VAL A 144 25.81 -4.90 22.05
C VAL A 144 25.89 -5.42 23.49
N GLY A 145 26.86 -4.95 24.28
CA GLY A 145 27.12 -5.43 25.63
C GLY A 145 26.18 -4.88 26.71
N ASN A 146 25.46 -3.77 26.45
CA ASN A 146 24.59 -3.14 27.45
C ASN A 146 23.17 -2.80 26.95
N ALA A 147 22.88 -3.01 25.67
CA ALA A 147 21.59 -2.69 25.07
C ALA A 147 20.48 -3.70 25.43
N ASN A 148 20.82 -4.96 25.69
CA ASN A 148 19.80 -5.98 25.96
C ASN A 148 19.09 -5.67 27.29
N ASN A 149 17.77 -5.60 27.25
CA ASN A 149 16.90 -5.14 28.35
C ASN A 149 17.05 -3.67 28.74
N ALA A 150 17.78 -2.85 27.98
CA ALA A 150 17.79 -1.42 28.23
C ALA A 150 16.39 -0.84 27.97
N VAL A 151 15.90 0.00 28.87
CA VAL A 151 14.57 0.60 28.81
C VAL A 151 14.70 2.08 28.47
N VAL A 152 14.22 2.48 27.29
CA VAL A 152 14.14 3.87 26.87
C VAL A 152 12.71 4.36 27.12
N CYS A 153 12.52 5.41 27.90
CA CYS A 153 11.21 5.98 28.14
C CYS A 153 11.13 7.42 27.64
N VAL A 154 9.95 7.84 27.20
CA VAL A 154 9.59 9.24 27.00
C VAL A 154 8.41 9.60 27.89
N LYS A 155 8.43 10.81 28.45
CA LYS A 155 7.28 11.40 29.13
C LYS A 155 6.78 12.58 28.33
N LEU A 156 5.49 12.54 27.99
CA LEU A 156 4.82 13.53 27.15
C LEU A 156 4.03 14.50 28.02
N SER A 157 4.06 15.78 27.66
CA SER A 157 3.10 16.77 28.16
C SER A 157 2.85 17.87 27.13
N GLY A 158 1.68 18.50 27.19
CA GLY A 158 1.23 19.46 26.19
C GLY A 158 0.09 18.92 25.32
N PRO A 159 -0.11 19.43 24.11
CA PRO A 159 -1.25 19.06 23.25
C PRO A 159 -1.20 17.60 22.76
N CYS A 160 -0.02 17.02 22.63
CA CYS A 160 0.20 15.61 22.29
C CYS A 160 0.73 14.87 23.52
N ASP A 161 -0.16 14.68 24.51
CA ASP A 161 0.11 14.04 25.81
C ASP A 161 0.01 12.51 25.80
N THR A 162 -0.36 11.93 24.65
CA THR A 162 -0.38 10.48 24.43
C THR A 162 0.42 10.09 23.20
N LEU A 163 0.91 8.85 23.16
CA LEU A 163 1.62 8.35 21.98
C LEU A 163 0.73 8.36 20.72
N ALA A 164 -0.56 8.05 20.87
CA ALA A 164 -1.53 8.10 19.77
C ALA A 164 -1.72 9.51 19.19
N LYS A 165 -1.69 10.55 20.03
CA LYS A 165 -1.72 11.95 19.55
C LYS A 165 -0.39 12.41 18.99
N LEU A 166 0.73 11.84 19.48
CA LEU A 166 2.07 12.22 19.07
C LEU A 166 2.44 11.67 17.68
N THR A 167 1.97 10.47 17.34
CA THR A 167 2.31 9.78 16.09
C THR A 167 1.19 9.91 15.05
N PRO A 168 1.49 10.10 13.76
CA PRO A 168 0.50 10.39 12.71
C PRO A 168 -0.42 9.21 12.34
N ASN A 169 -0.33 8.07 13.04
CA ASN A 169 -1.24 6.94 12.92
C ASN A 169 -1.76 6.55 14.31
N ASP A 170 -3.07 6.54 14.43
CA ASP A 170 -3.85 6.28 15.66
C ASP A 170 -3.55 4.86 16.21
N PHE A 171 -2.55 4.72 17.09
CA PHE A 171 -2.36 3.48 17.86
C PHE A 171 -3.35 3.47 19.05
N SER A 172 -4.64 3.36 18.73
CA SER A 172 -5.70 3.15 19.72
C SER A 172 -5.91 1.65 19.95
N ILE A 173 -5.33 1.10 21.01
CA ILE A 173 -5.63 -0.27 21.48
C ILE A 173 -6.70 -0.19 22.58
N ILE A 174 -7.94 0.10 22.18
CA ILE A 174 -9.12 -0.44 22.85
C ILE A 174 -9.73 -1.42 21.85
N PRO A 175 -9.74 -2.74 22.12
CA PRO A 175 -10.42 -3.66 21.21
C PRO A 175 -11.93 -3.41 21.30
N PRO A 176 -12.63 -3.31 20.15
CA PRO A 176 -14.08 -3.25 20.12
C PRO A 176 -14.71 -4.49 20.75
N SER A 177 -15.96 -4.35 21.21
CA SER A 177 -16.76 -5.35 21.95
C SER A 177 -16.99 -6.68 21.24
N GLU A 178 -16.49 -6.83 20.02
CA GLU A 178 -16.70 -7.92 19.06
C GLU A 178 -15.68 -9.06 19.23
N TYR A 179 -14.65 -8.87 20.06
CA TYR A 179 -13.60 -9.87 20.32
C TYR A 179 -13.84 -10.76 21.55
N ARG A 180 -15.05 -10.77 22.12
CA ARG A 180 -15.38 -11.52 23.36
C ARG A 180 -15.43 -13.05 23.19
N GLU A 181 -15.35 -13.57 21.96
CA GLU A 181 -15.50 -15.01 21.66
C GLU A 181 -14.37 -15.62 20.80
N LEU A 182 -13.22 -14.95 20.66
CA LEU A 182 -12.17 -15.38 19.71
C LEU A 182 -11.57 -16.78 19.98
N TYR A 183 -11.69 -17.32 21.20
CA TYR A 183 -11.20 -18.66 21.51
C TYR A 183 -11.98 -19.30 22.65
N THR A 184 -12.36 -20.58 22.51
CA THR A 184 -12.99 -21.38 23.57
C THR A 184 -12.18 -22.64 23.83
N PHE A 185 -11.81 -22.87 25.08
CA PHE A 185 -11.18 -24.12 25.48
C PHE A 185 -12.27 -25.16 25.72
N THR A 186 -12.57 -25.96 24.70
CA THR A 186 -13.45 -27.11 24.90
C THR A 186 -12.75 -28.14 25.79
N PRO A 187 -13.50 -28.96 26.56
CA PRO A 187 -12.90 -30.03 27.37
C PRO A 187 -11.95 -30.94 26.57
N ASP A 188 -12.33 -31.27 25.33
CA ASP A 188 -11.53 -32.10 24.44
C ASP A 188 -10.24 -31.42 23.99
N LEU A 189 -10.30 -30.13 23.69
CA LEU A 189 -9.12 -29.33 23.32
C LEU A 189 -8.18 -29.21 24.52
N CYS A 190 -8.70 -28.90 25.71
CA CYS A 190 -7.90 -28.87 26.93
C CYS A 190 -7.21 -30.20 27.22
N ALA A 191 -7.92 -31.33 27.11
CA ALA A 191 -7.32 -32.64 27.32
C ALA A 191 -6.19 -32.91 26.33
N ARG A 192 -6.42 -32.67 25.02
CA ARG A 192 -5.40 -32.90 23.99
C ARG A 192 -4.16 -32.01 24.16
N VAL A 193 -4.35 -30.71 24.36
CA VAL A 193 -3.23 -29.77 24.49
C VAL A 193 -2.50 -30.02 25.80
N ALA A 194 -3.20 -30.34 26.90
CA ALA A 194 -2.55 -30.68 28.16
C ALA A 194 -1.77 -32.00 28.10
N ASP A 195 -2.28 -33.03 27.42
CA ASP A 195 -1.55 -34.28 27.21
C ASP A 195 -0.28 -34.03 26.39
N ARG A 196 -0.36 -33.17 25.37
CA ARG A 196 0.80 -32.77 24.58
C ARG A 196 1.84 -32.01 25.41
N VAL A 197 1.42 -30.97 26.13
CA VAL A 197 2.28 -30.16 27.00
C VAL A 197 2.92 -31.03 28.09
N ALA A 198 2.15 -31.91 28.72
CA ALA A 198 2.64 -32.82 29.74
C ALA A 198 3.67 -33.82 29.20
N GLY A 199 3.42 -34.38 28.01
CA GLY A 199 4.34 -35.28 27.33
C GLY A 199 5.66 -34.59 26.97
N ASP A 200 5.59 -33.40 26.38
CA ASP A 200 6.77 -32.62 26.01
C ASP A 200 7.58 -32.22 27.27
N LEU A 201 6.91 -31.76 28.34
CA LEU A 201 7.58 -31.43 29.61
C LEU A 201 8.25 -32.63 30.28
N ALA A 202 7.68 -33.84 30.18
CA ALA A 202 8.29 -35.05 30.72
C ALA A 202 9.55 -35.45 29.93
N VAL A 203 9.53 -35.31 28.60
CA VAL A 203 10.70 -35.55 27.74
C VAL A 203 11.80 -34.53 28.05
N ILE A 204 11.44 -33.24 28.12
CA ILE A 204 12.38 -32.15 28.43
C ILE A 204 13.01 -32.34 29.82
N ALA A 205 12.21 -32.72 30.83
CA ALA A 205 12.72 -33.01 32.15
C ALA A 205 13.70 -34.20 32.14
N SER A 206 13.36 -35.28 31.43
CA SER A 206 14.25 -36.43 31.27
C SER A 206 15.58 -36.06 30.57
N ASP A 207 15.52 -35.27 29.49
CA ASP A 207 16.69 -34.84 28.73
C ASP A 207 17.60 -33.89 29.53
N ALA A 208 17.00 -33.10 30.45
CA ALA A 208 17.70 -32.23 31.37
C ALA A 208 18.22 -32.94 32.64
N ASP A 209 18.06 -34.27 32.75
CA ASP A 209 18.30 -35.05 33.98
C ASP A 209 17.54 -34.46 35.19
N ALA A 210 16.37 -33.87 34.97
CA ALA A 210 15.49 -33.32 36.00
C ALA A 210 14.47 -34.38 36.43
N ARG A 211 14.46 -34.73 37.71
CA ARG A 211 13.52 -35.72 38.24
C ARG A 211 12.20 -35.09 38.63
N LEU A 212 11.10 -35.73 38.20
CA LEU A 212 9.75 -35.38 38.62
C LEU A 212 9.35 -36.19 39.85
N LEU A 213 8.79 -35.52 40.86
CA LEU A 213 8.06 -36.14 41.97
C LEU A 213 6.62 -36.46 41.55
N LYS A 214 6.04 -35.64 40.68
CA LYS A 214 4.71 -35.83 40.11
C LYS A 214 4.71 -35.42 38.63
N ASP A 215 4.18 -36.29 37.78
CA ASP A 215 4.04 -36.02 36.36
C ASP A 215 3.14 -34.81 36.11
N PHE A 216 3.41 -34.08 35.02
CA PHE A 216 2.57 -33.00 34.56
C PHE A 216 1.21 -33.53 34.10
N ALA A 217 0.12 -32.89 34.52
CA ALA A 217 -1.24 -33.24 34.10
C ALA A 217 -2.15 -32.00 34.10
N LEU A 218 -3.23 -32.02 33.31
CA LEU A 218 -4.24 -30.96 33.33
C LEU A 218 -4.77 -30.77 34.77
N SER A 219 -4.64 -29.56 35.28
CA SER A 219 -5.13 -29.17 36.60
C SER A 219 -6.40 -28.34 36.53
N GLU A 220 -6.51 -27.47 35.53
CA GLU A 220 -7.66 -26.58 35.37
C GLU A 220 -7.87 -26.26 33.89
N CYS A 221 -9.13 -26.17 33.48
CA CYS A 221 -9.53 -25.79 32.14
C CYS A 221 -10.76 -24.88 32.25
N VAL A 222 -10.60 -23.61 31.90
CA VAL A 222 -11.65 -22.60 31.86
C VAL A 222 -11.98 -22.34 30.41
N GLY A 223 -13.14 -22.84 29.98
CA GLY A 223 -13.55 -22.85 28.57
C GLY A 223 -14.10 -21.54 28.02
N SER A 224 -14.53 -20.65 28.91
CA SER A 224 -15.28 -19.45 28.58
C SER A 224 -14.82 -18.26 29.41
N TYR A 225 -15.02 -17.06 28.87
CA TYR A 225 -14.79 -15.83 29.61
C TYR A 225 -15.75 -15.73 30.80
N ASP A 226 -15.22 -15.47 32.00
CA ASP A 226 -16.00 -15.22 33.20
C ASP A 226 -16.10 -13.71 33.44
N GLU A 227 -17.29 -13.15 33.19
CA GLU A 227 -17.57 -11.72 33.36
C GLU A 227 -17.45 -11.25 34.81
N SER A 228 -17.66 -12.13 35.79
CA SER A 228 -17.64 -11.77 37.22
C SER A 228 -16.22 -11.61 37.75
N THR A 229 -15.27 -12.35 37.18
CA THR A 229 -13.86 -12.31 37.57
C THR A 229 -12.98 -11.63 36.50
N ASN A 230 -13.56 -11.25 35.35
CA ASN A 230 -12.85 -10.72 34.18
C ASN A 230 -11.72 -11.66 33.73
N SER A 231 -11.98 -12.98 33.82
CA SER A 231 -11.00 -14.02 33.49
C SER A 231 -11.24 -14.54 32.08
N TYR A 232 -10.22 -14.47 31.23
CA TYR A 232 -10.24 -15.09 29.90
C TYR A 232 -10.19 -16.62 29.99
N PRO A 233 -10.62 -17.36 28.94
CA PRO A 233 -10.40 -18.80 28.87
C PRO A 233 -8.91 -19.15 29.04
N TYR A 234 -8.60 -20.17 29.85
CA TYR A 234 -7.23 -20.65 30.07
C TYR A 234 -7.20 -22.13 30.39
N MET A 235 -6.00 -22.73 30.34
CA MET A 235 -5.73 -24.06 30.90
C MET A 235 -4.45 -24.03 31.73
N THR A 236 -4.42 -24.89 32.76
CA THR A 236 -3.31 -25.02 33.71
C THR A 236 -2.84 -26.47 33.70
N VAL A 237 -1.53 -26.71 33.54
CA VAL A 237 -0.92 -28.04 33.58
C VAL A 237 0.02 -28.10 34.77
N CYS A 238 -0.06 -29.13 35.61
CA CYS A 238 0.69 -29.17 36.86
C CYS A 238 1.47 -30.45 37.05
N GLY A 239 2.74 -30.30 37.42
CA GLY A 239 3.62 -31.37 37.89
C GLY A 239 4.44 -30.88 39.08
N GLU A 240 5.30 -31.75 39.61
CA GLU A 240 6.16 -31.45 40.75
C GLU A 240 7.56 -31.99 40.48
N PHE A 241 8.59 -31.17 40.66
CA PHE A 241 9.98 -31.61 40.61
C PHE A 241 10.39 -32.22 41.96
N PHE A 242 11.30 -33.19 41.92
CA PHE A 242 11.82 -33.83 43.13
C PHE A 242 12.59 -32.86 44.03
N SER A 243 13.25 -31.86 43.46
CA SER A 243 13.86 -30.76 44.21
C SER A 243 13.87 -29.45 43.40
N LYS A 244 14.28 -28.35 44.05
CA LYS A 244 14.49 -27.07 43.37
C LYS A 244 15.58 -27.18 42.30
N GLU A 245 16.65 -27.91 42.59
CA GLU A 245 17.76 -28.14 41.65
C GLU A 245 17.31 -28.91 40.41
N ASP A 246 16.35 -29.84 40.55
CA ASP A 246 15.74 -30.51 39.40
C ASP A 246 14.90 -29.52 38.56
N GLY A 247 14.16 -28.61 39.19
CA GLY A 247 13.42 -27.55 38.48
C GLY A 247 14.33 -26.53 37.77
N ASP A 248 15.46 -26.15 38.39
CA ASP A 248 16.43 -25.20 37.83
C ASP A 248 17.17 -25.77 36.59
N ARG A 249 17.11 -27.09 36.34
CA ARG A 249 17.71 -27.74 35.16
C ARG A 249 16.88 -27.57 33.89
N MET A 250 15.60 -27.18 34.01
CA MET A 250 14.72 -27.03 32.86
C MET A 250 15.25 -25.96 31.89
N PRO A 251 15.34 -26.26 30.58
CA PRO A 251 15.76 -25.29 29.58
C PRO A 251 14.68 -24.23 29.33
N ASP A 252 15.03 -23.19 28.56
CA ASP A 252 14.05 -22.26 28.03
C ASP A 252 13.06 -22.99 27.11
N LEU A 253 11.77 -22.84 27.39
CA LEU A 253 10.66 -23.54 26.72
C LEU A 253 10.10 -22.75 25.53
N SER A 254 10.72 -21.62 25.18
CA SER A 254 10.20 -20.72 24.12
C SER A 254 9.92 -21.43 22.79
N ASN A 255 10.76 -22.38 22.37
CA ASN A 255 10.56 -23.14 21.13
C ASN A 255 9.42 -24.18 21.23
N ASP A 256 9.28 -24.84 22.38
CA ASP A 256 8.21 -25.83 22.61
C ASP A 256 6.85 -25.13 22.75
N MET A 257 6.85 -23.93 23.35
CA MET A 257 5.69 -23.08 23.46
C MET A 257 5.10 -22.71 22.10
N ASP A 258 5.93 -22.38 21.11
CA ASP A 258 5.44 -22.07 19.75
C ASP A 258 4.70 -23.26 19.13
N ALA A 259 5.18 -24.49 19.36
CA ALA A 259 4.51 -25.71 18.92
C ALA A 259 3.19 -25.96 19.67
N TRP A 260 3.12 -25.64 20.97
CA TRP A 260 1.88 -25.73 21.74
C TRP A 260 0.86 -24.68 21.31
N VAL A 261 1.31 -23.46 20.97
CA VAL A 261 0.45 -22.42 20.40
C VAL A 261 -0.14 -22.89 19.07
N GLU A 262 0.66 -23.52 18.22
CA GLU A 262 0.20 -24.04 16.93
C GLU A 262 -0.84 -25.15 17.07
N GLU A 263 -0.72 -26.02 18.09
CA GLU A 263 -1.71 -27.04 18.44
C GLU A 263 -3.04 -26.42 18.92
N VAL A 264 -2.96 -25.31 19.65
CA VAL A 264 -4.12 -24.52 20.09
C VAL A 264 -4.74 -23.78 18.88
N SER A 265 -3.95 -23.18 17.99
CA SER A 265 -4.46 -22.31 16.93
C SER A 265 -4.77 -23.02 15.60
N GLY A 266 -4.32 -24.26 15.39
CA GLY A 266 -4.63 -25.06 14.20
C GLY A 266 -3.80 -24.71 12.96
N ALA A 267 -2.47 -24.62 13.08
CA ALA A 267 -1.48 -24.40 12.00
C ALA A 267 -1.52 -23.04 11.27
N GLY A 268 -2.28 -22.08 11.79
CA GLY A 268 -2.17 -20.67 11.46
C GLY A 268 -2.47 -19.85 12.70
N CYS A 269 -1.62 -18.88 13.03
CA CYS A 269 -1.90 -17.93 14.10
C CYS A 269 -2.67 -16.77 13.47
N PRO A 270 -3.99 -16.61 13.72
CA PRO A 270 -4.74 -15.48 13.17
C PRO A 270 -4.09 -14.16 13.58
N VAL A 271 -4.12 -13.13 12.72
CA VAL A 271 -3.49 -11.83 13.01
C VAL A 271 -4.09 -11.18 14.27
N GLU A 272 -5.30 -11.61 14.64
CA GLU A 272 -6.07 -11.22 15.83
C GLU A 272 -5.48 -11.73 17.16
N VAL A 273 -4.62 -12.75 17.13
CA VAL A 273 -3.90 -13.27 18.32
C VAL A 273 -2.42 -12.89 18.34
N ALA A 274 -1.99 -11.99 17.46
CA ALA A 274 -0.65 -11.41 17.50
C ALA A 274 -0.47 -10.59 18.79
N GLY A 275 0.47 -11.01 19.64
CA GLY A 275 0.78 -10.34 20.92
C GLY A 275 0.27 -11.05 22.18
N PHE A 276 -0.36 -12.22 22.05
CA PHE A 276 -0.60 -13.14 23.16
C PHE A 276 0.71 -13.87 23.49
N GLY A 277 1.02 -14.05 24.78
CA GLY A 277 2.19 -14.78 25.24
C GLY A 277 1.84 -15.63 26.45
N PHE A 278 2.47 -16.79 26.57
CA PHE A 278 2.33 -17.65 27.75
C PHE A 278 3.39 -17.27 28.78
N LYS A 279 3.02 -17.26 30.04
CA LYS A 279 3.95 -17.13 31.15
C LYS A 279 4.11 -18.51 31.80
N ALA A 280 5.34 -18.99 31.92
CA ALA A 280 5.66 -20.13 32.75
C ALA A 280 6.32 -19.60 34.04
N ASP A 281 5.67 -19.77 35.18
CA ASP A 281 6.27 -19.52 36.49
C ASP A 281 6.56 -20.87 37.15
N VAL A 282 7.82 -21.11 37.54
CA VAL A 282 8.21 -22.25 38.38
C VAL A 282 8.36 -21.77 39.81
N THR A 283 7.45 -22.17 40.69
CA THR A 283 7.58 -21.95 42.15
C THR A 283 7.87 -23.26 42.88
N PRO A 284 8.59 -23.22 44.02
CA PRO A 284 8.81 -24.42 44.82
C PRO A 284 7.47 -24.99 45.32
N GLY A 285 7.05 -26.12 44.73
CA GLY A 285 5.84 -26.85 45.12
C GLY A 285 4.58 -26.65 44.24
N SER A 286 4.64 -26.08 43.03
CA SER A 286 3.42 -25.99 42.19
C SER A 286 3.63 -25.70 40.69
N CYS A 287 2.83 -26.41 39.88
CA CYS A 287 2.07 -26.03 38.66
C CYS A 287 2.61 -25.04 37.60
N PHE A 288 2.51 -25.40 36.30
CA PHE A 288 2.49 -24.43 35.18
C PHE A 288 1.12 -23.74 35.11
N LYS A 289 1.11 -22.41 35.26
CA LYS A 289 -0.07 -21.58 35.09
C LYS A 289 0.11 -20.60 33.93
N GLY A 290 -0.71 -20.73 32.89
CA GLY A 290 -0.83 -19.71 31.84
C GLY A 290 -1.85 -18.65 32.23
N GLU A 291 -1.44 -17.38 32.32
CA GLU A 291 -2.35 -16.25 32.51
C GLU A 291 -2.12 -15.18 31.43
N SER A 292 -3.22 -14.61 30.92
CA SER A 292 -3.21 -13.39 30.10
C SER A 292 -3.46 -12.18 31.01
N TYR A 293 -2.77 -11.05 30.76
CA TYR A 293 -2.99 -9.82 31.55
C TYR A 293 -2.93 -8.53 30.73
N LYS A 294 -3.90 -7.62 30.99
CA LYS A 294 -3.78 -6.17 30.77
C LYS A 294 -4.47 -5.42 31.92
N HIS A 295 -3.87 -4.32 32.39
CA HIS A 295 -4.25 -3.60 33.62
C HIS A 295 -5.61 -2.85 33.57
N PRO A 296 -6.28 -2.65 34.73
CA PRO A 296 -7.68 -2.18 34.80
C PRO A 296 -7.83 -0.66 34.96
N PRO A 297 -8.94 -0.07 34.45
CA PRO A 297 -9.53 1.11 35.10
C PRO A 297 -11.10 1.05 35.11
N PRO A 298 -11.84 2.12 35.48
CA PRO A 298 -12.76 2.22 36.62
C PRO A 298 -14.26 2.08 36.22
N PRO A 299 -15.22 2.12 37.16
CA PRO A 299 -16.56 1.52 36.99
C PRO A 299 -17.47 2.22 35.98
N SER A 300 -18.23 1.41 35.22
CA SER A 300 -19.01 1.85 34.06
C SER A 300 -20.43 2.36 34.36
N PRO A 301 -20.96 3.28 33.53
CA PRO A 301 -22.32 3.83 33.58
C PRO A 301 -23.36 2.90 32.89
N PRO A 302 -24.66 3.29 32.80
CA PRO A 302 -25.77 2.44 32.38
C PRO A 302 -25.70 1.96 30.91
N PRO A 303 -26.47 0.91 30.56
CA PRO A 303 -26.37 0.22 29.27
C PRO A 303 -26.63 1.16 28.08
N PRO A 304 -25.77 1.18 27.05
CA PRO A 304 -25.99 1.99 25.87
C PRO A 304 -27.05 1.38 24.96
N SER A 305 -27.82 2.26 24.31
CA SER A 305 -28.78 1.94 23.25
C SER A 305 -28.11 1.14 22.13
N PRO A 306 -28.86 0.24 21.44
CA PRO A 306 -28.31 -0.56 20.35
C PRO A 306 -27.69 0.33 19.26
N PRO A 307 -26.53 -0.05 18.72
CA PRO A 307 -25.82 0.75 17.74
C PRO A 307 -26.67 0.93 16.46
N PRO A 308 -26.59 2.10 15.81
CA PRO A 308 -27.30 2.35 14.56
C PRO A 308 -26.82 1.41 13.43
N PRO A 309 -27.72 1.01 12.50
CA PRO A 309 -27.39 0.04 11.47
C PRO A 309 -26.46 0.61 10.40
N CYS A 310 -25.58 -0.25 9.89
CA CYS A 310 -24.60 0.07 8.83
C CYS A 310 -25.21 -0.10 7.43
N SER A 311 -25.98 0.90 6.98
CA SER A 311 -26.78 0.81 5.75
C SER A 311 -26.26 1.62 4.57
N THR A 312 -25.30 2.53 4.77
CA THR A 312 -24.82 3.44 3.73
C THR A 312 -23.56 2.89 3.09
N VAL A 313 -23.51 2.81 1.77
CA VAL A 313 -22.30 2.43 1.02
C VAL A 313 -21.85 3.60 0.17
N CYS A 314 -20.58 3.96 0.29
CA CYS A 314 -19.94 4.99 -0.51
C CYS A 314 -18.77 4.39 -1.30
N VAL A 315 -18.78 4.56 -2.62
CA VAL A 315 -17.69 4.16 -3.52
C VAL A 315 -16.90 5.41 -3.90
N THR A 316 -15.58 5.34 -3.77
CA THR A 316 -14.65 6.41 -4.17
C THR A 316 -13.77 5.92 -5.32
N TRP A 317 -13.66 6.73 -6.38
CA TRP A 317 -12.76 6.49 -7.49
C TRP A 317 -11.73 7.61 -7.58
N VAL A 318 -10.46 7.27 -7.33
CA VAL A 318 -9.30 8.12 -7.65
C VAL A 318 -8.92 7.87 -9.09
N ARG A 319 -9.21 8.84 -9.95
CA ARG A 319 -9.09 8.71 -11.40
C ARG A 319 -7.86 9.46 -11.92
N TYR A 320 -7.01 8.79 -12.70
CA TYR A 320 -5.89 9.43 -13.41
C TYR A 320 -6.05 9.49 -14.92
N ASN A 321 -6.92 8.65 -15.50
CA ASN A 321 -7.18 8.59 -16.94
C ASN A 321 -8.33 9.54 -17.35
N GLY A 322 -8.12 10.84 -17.16
CA GLY A 322 -9.01 11.91 -17.64
C GLY A 322 -9.72 12.70 -16.53
N ARG A 323 -10.62 13.61 -16.94
CA ARG A 323 -11.29 14.59 -16.07
C ARG A 323 -12.30 13.95 -15.11
N THR A 324 -12.36 14.50 -13.89
CA THR A 324 -13.41 14.28 -12.89
C THR A 324 -14.54 15.28 -13.07
N THR A 325 -15.39 15.06 -14.08
CA THR A 325 -16.57 15.91 -14.33
C THR A 325 -17.80 15.40 -13.56
N GLN A 326 -18.81 16.25 -13.39
CA GLN A 326 -20.10 15.86 -12.83
C GLN A 326 -20.74 14.72 -13.62
N GLN A 327 -20.61 14.72 -14.94
CA GLN A 327 -21.14 13.67 -15.79
C GLN A 327 -20.51 12.32 -15.44
N VAL A 328 -19.17 12.24 -15.36
CA VAL A 328 -18.47 11.00 -15.03
C VAL A 328 -18.84 10.49 -13.64
N CYS A 329 -19.02 11.38 -12.67
CA CYS A 329 -19.47 11.00 -11.33
C CYS A 329 -20.90 10.49 -11.30
N ASN A 330 -21.79 11.05 -12.13
CA ASN A 330 -23.16 10.54 -12.30
C ASN A 330 -23.16 9.18 -13.02
N ASP A 331 -22.28 8.99 -14.01
CA ASP A 331 -22.11 7.73 -14.71
C ASP A 331 -21.65 6.66 -13.71
N LEU A 332 -20.63 6.95 -12.89
CA LEU A 332 -20.19 6.09 -11.79
C LEU A 332 -21.34 5.74 -10.83
N ALA A 333 -22.13 6.73 -10.40
CA ALA A 333 -23.26 6.50 -9.51
C ALA A 333 -24.30 5.54 -10.14
N SER A 334 -24.64 5.76 -11.42
CA SER A 334 -25.59 4.92 -12.14
C SER A 334 -25.07 3.49 -12.34
N THR A 335 -23.76 3.33 -12.60
CA THR A 335 -23.12 2.01 -12.74
C THR A 335 -23.13 1.26 -11.42
N VAL A 336 -22.72 1.89 -10.31
CA VAL A 336 -22.74 1.26 -8.97
C VAL A 336 -24.16 0.87 -8.56
N GLN A 337 -25.15 1.73 -8.84
CA GLN A 337 -26.56 1.42 -8.61
C GLN A 337 -27.03 0.22 -9.43
N ALA A 338 -26.71 0.18 -10.73
CA ALA A 338 -27.09 -0.94 -11.59
C ALA A 338 -26.48 -2.26 -11.08
N LEU A 339 -25.23 -2.25 -10.62
CA LEU A 339 -24.59 -3.41 -10.01
C LEU A 339 -25.31 -3.86 -8.75
N ALA A 340 -25.66 -2.94 -7.84
CA ALA A 340 -26.39 -3.29 -6.62
C ALA A 340 -27.77 -3.91 -6.93
N MET A 341 -28.48 -3.36 -7.92
CA MET A 341 -29.80 -3.85 -8.35
C MET A 341 -29.71 -5.20 -9.08
N ASP A 342 -28.67 -5.44 -9.87
CA ASP A 342 -28.43 -6.72 -10.56
C ASP A 342 -28.16 -7.86 -9.56
N GLN A 343 -27.52 -7.55 -8.43
CA GLN A 343 -27.38 -8.48 -7.30
C GLN A 343 -28.67 -8.67 -6.48
N GLY A 344 -29.78 -8.02 -6.88
CA GLY A 344 -31.09 -8.15 -6.25
C GLY A 344 -31.28 -7.35 -4.96
N TYR A 345 -30.36 -6.44 -4.63
CA TYR A 345 -30.45 -5.64 -3.41
C TYR A 345 -31.42 -4.47 -3.55
N THR A 346 -32.06 -4.09 -2.45
CA THR A 346 -33.00 -2.97 -2.43
C THR A 346 -32.42 -1.72 -1.78
N LEU A 347 -32.44 -0.62 -2.53
CA LEU A 347 -31.97 0.68 -2.04
C LEU A 347 -33.10 1.42 -1.31
N ALA A 348 -32.79 1.99 -0.15
CA ALA A 348 -33.56 3.03 0.50
C ALA A 348 -33.30 4.40 -0.16
N LYS A 349 -32.08 4.60 -0.66
CA LYS A 349 -31.69 5.77 -1.44
C LYS A 349 -30.75 5.36 -2.57
N ASP A 350 -31.12 5.76 -3.78
CA ASP A 350 -30.34 5.58 -5.00
C ASP A 350 -28.93 6.19 -4.88
N PHE A 351 -27.97 5.63 -5.61
CA PHE A 351 -26.62 6.19 -5.63
C PHE A 351 -26.62 7.54 -6.33
N PHE A 352 -25.97 8.52 -5.72
CA PHE A 352 -25.79 9.85 -6.31
C PHE A 352 -24.34 10.31 -6.15
N CYS A 353 -23.91 11.19 -7.04
CA CYS A 353 -22.62 11.86 -6.92
C CYS A 353 -22.62 12.75 -5.66
N GLN A 354 -21.87 12.33 -4.65
CA GLN A 354 -21.78 13.05 -3.38
C GLN A 354 -20.71 14.14 -3.44
N GLN A 355 -19.55 13.83 -4.04
CA GLN A 355 -18.40 14.74 -4.07
C GLN A 355 -17.60 14.58 -5.36
N LEU A 356 -17.17 15.72 -5.91
CA LEU A 356 -16.18 15.85 -6.98
C LEU A 356 -14.91 16.47 -6.42
N ASN A 357 -13.76 16.05 -6.94
CA ASN A 357 -12.43 16.51 -6.51
C ASN A 357 -12.27 16.39 -5.00
N VAL A 358 -12.65 15.23 -4.46
CA VAL A 358 -12.38 14.95 -3.05
C VAL A 358 -10.88 15.05 -2.89
N SER A 359 -10.42 15.98 -2.05
CA SER A 359 -9.06 15.95 -1.55
C SER A 359 -8.92 14.63 -0.81
N ALA A 360 -8.44 13.59 -1.51
CA ALA A 360 -8.14 12.32 -0.86
C ALA A 360 -7.20 12.62 0.32
N PRO A 361 -7.20 11.83 1.41
CA PRO A 361 -6.34 12.05 2.57
C PRO A 361 -4.82 11.99 2.30
N ARG A 362 -4.39 12.02 1.03
CA ARG A 362 -2.99 11.98 0.60
C ARG A 362 -2.56 13.36 0.05
N PRO A 363 -1.26 13.72 0.09
CA PRO A 363 -0.79 15.12 0.07
C PRO A 363 -1.00 15.94 -1.22
N ASN A 364 -1.65 15.41 -2.27
CA ASN A 364 -1.57 15.98 -3.63
C ASN A 364 -2.91 16.32 -4.30
N GLY A 365 -4.00 16.55 -3.54
CA GLY A 365 -5.25 17.10 -4.11
C GLY A 365 -5.77 16.33 -5.33
N LYS A 366 -5.61 15.00 -5.30
CA LYS A 366 -5.86 14.14 -6.46
C LYS A 366 -7.35 14.20 -6.85
N PRO A 367 -7.68 14.30 -8.14
CA PRO A 367 -9.06 14.33 -8.56
C PRO A 367 -9.71 12.96 -8.26
N ALA A 368 -10.51 12.94 -7.20
CA ALA A 368 -11.33 11.80 -6.83
C ALA A 368 -12.80 12.15 -6.91
N MET A 369 -13.65 11.16 -7.16
CA MET A 369 -15.09 11.28 -7.09
C MET A 369 -15.65 10.27 -6.10
N ARG A 370 -16.71 10.64 -5.39
CA ARG A 370 -17.38 9.76 -4.43
C ARG A 370 -18.88 9.72 -4.72
N VAL A 371 -19.43 8.51 -4.78
CA VAL A 371 -20.85 8.24 -4.95
C VAL A 371 -21.35 7.45 -3.74
N CYS A 372 -22.56 7.74 -3.25
CA CYS A 372 -23.12 7.04 -2.09
C CYS A 372 -24.59 6.70 -2.30
N GLY A 373 -25.01 5.56 -1.76
CA GLY A 373 -26.40 5.10 -1.69
C GLY A 373 -26.69 4.44 -0.34
N ASP A 374 -27.97 4.35 -0.01
CA ASP A 374 -28.44 3.72 1.23
C ASP A 374 -29.21 2.44 0.90
N PHE A 375 -28.90 1.34 1.58
CA PHE A 375 -29.62 0.07 1.50
C PHE A 375 -30.76 0.03 2.51
N LYS A 376 -31.80 -0.76 2.22
CA LYS A 376 -32.90 -0.96 3.18
C LYS A 376 -32.47 -1.82 4.38
N LEU A 377 -31.56 -2.77 4.16
CA LEU A 377 -31.04 -3.66 5.19
C LEU A 377 -29.52 -3.55 5.32
N GLU A 378 -29.01 -3.56 6.55
CA GLU A 378 -27.56 -3.60 6.82
C GLU A 378 -26.91 -4.86 6.20
N SER A 379 -27.61 -5.99 6.24
CA SER A 379 -27.12 -7.23 5.64
C SER A 379 -26.90 -7.10 4.12
N GLU A 380 -27.75 -6.33 3.42
CA GLU A 380 -27.57 -6.07 1.98
C GLU A 380 -26.39 -5.13 1.73
N ALA A 381 -26.21 -4.08 2.55
CA ALA A 381 -25.08 -3.16 2.43
C ALA A 381 -23.73 -3.90 2.60
N ARG A 382 -23.63 -4.77 3.62
CA ARG A 382 -22.43 -5.58 3.86
C ARG A 382 -22.20 -6.63 2.77
N ALA A 383 -23.26 -7.30 2.31
CA ALA A 383 -23.16 -8.25 1.20
C ALA A 383 -22.70 -7.56 -0.10
N PHE A 384 -23.19 -6.34 -0.37
CA PHE A 384 -22.72 -5.56 -1.51
C PHE A 384 -21.26 -5.13 -1.36
N GLY A 385 -20.83 -4.72 -0.16
CA GLY A 385 -19.41 -4.48 0.13
C GLY A 385 -18.55 -5.70 -0.18
N THR A 386 -18.95 -6.87 0.34
CA THR A 386 -18.28 -8.15 0.09
C THR A 386 -18.24 -8.49 -1.41
N PHE A 387 -19.34 -8.26 -2.14
CA PHE A 387 -19.39 -8.44 -3.60
C PHE A 387 -18.37 -7.55 -4.33
N LEU A 388 -18.17 -6.31 -3.87
CA LEU A 388 -17.17 -5.41 -4.44
C LEU A 388 -15.73 -5.90 -4.14
N SER A 389 -15.47 -6.48 -2.95
CA SER A 389 -14.12 -6.94 -2.53
C SER A 389 -13.70 -8.32 -3.03
N ASP A 390 -14.59 -9.32 -2.98
CA ASP A 390 -14.19 -10.74 -2.90
C ASP A 390 -14.08 -11.49 -4.24
N GLY A 391 -14.29 -10.85 -5.39
CA GLY A 391 -14.17 -11.61 -6.65
C GLY A 391 -14.76 -11.00 -7.89
N GLY A 392 -14.47 -9.74 -8.18
CA GLY A 392 -14.79 -9.19 -9.51
C GLY A 392 -15.85 -8.10 -9.54
N GLY A 393 -16.54 -7.79 -8.43
CA GLY A 393 -17.44 -6.63 -8.42
C GLY A 393 -16.70 -5.35 -8.83
N PHE A 394 -15.57 -5.06 -8.17
CA PHE A 394 -14.67 -4.02 -8.67
C PHE A 394 -13.89 -4.42 -9.91
N ARG A 395 -13.20 -5.57 -9.90
CA ARG A 395 -12.25 -5.94 -10.97
C ARG A 395 -12.90 -6.26 -12.32
N ASP A 396 -13.97 -7.03 -12.33
CA ASP A 396 -14.55 -7.67 -13.52
C ASP A 396 -15.83 -6.98 -14.02
N GLN A 397 -16.51 -6.20 -13.17
CA GLN A 397 -17.75 -5.50 -13.54
C GLN A 397 -17.62 -3.99 -13.51
N LEU A 398 -17.32 -3.40 -12.34
CA LEU A 398 -17.28 -1.94 -12.21
C LEU A 398 -16.10 -1.33 -13.00
N ALA A 399 -14.89 -1.85 -12.82
CA ALA A 399 -13.70 -1.30 -13.46
C ALA A 399 -13.82 -1.25 -15.00
N PRO A 400 -14.20 -2.34 -15.71
CA PRO A 400 -14.43 -2.27 -17.14
C PRO A 400 -15.54 -1.29 -17.53
N ALA A 401 -16.65 -1.28 -16.79
CA ALA A 401 -17.83 -0.45 -17.11
C ALA A 401 -17.55 1.06 -17.04
N ILE A 402 -16.67 1.49 -16.13
CA ILE A 402 -16.31 2.91 -15.97
C ILE A 402 -15.01 3.29 -16.69
N GLY A 403 -14.38 2.35 -17.40
CA GLY A 403 -13.07 2.55 -18.01
C GLY A 403 -11.98 2.82 -16.96
N PHE A 404 -11.99 2.09 -15.85
CA PHE A 404 -10.95 2.16 -14.83
C PHE A 404 -9.62 1.66 -15.40
N GLY A 405 -8.57 2.48 -15.27
CA GLY A 405 -7.24 2.11 -15.73
C GLY A 405 -6.15 2.90 -15.04
N ASN A 406 -4.95 2.33 -14.99
CA ASN A 406 -3.75 3.01 -14.51
C ASN A 406 -3.23 3.99 -15.57
N TYR A 407 -2.63 5.09 -15.14
CA TYR A 407 -2.08 6.09 -16.04
C TYR A 407 -0.56 6.13 -15.94
N ILE A 408 0.15 5.90 -17.04
CA ILE A 408 1.63 5.96 -17.05
C ILE A 408 2.05 7.30 -17.60
N VAL A 409 2.65 8.13 -16.75
CA VAL A 409 3.26 9.39 -17.17
C VAL A 409 4.76 9.20 -17.37
N PRO A 410 5.33 9.69 -18.48
CA PRO A 410 6.75 9.96 -18.50
C PRO A 410 7.01 11.11 -17.53
N VAL A 411 7.99 10.97 -16.65
CA VAL A 411 8.50 12.04 -15.78
C VAL A 411 10.01 11.95 -15.84
N PHE A 412 10.64 12.98 -16.41
CA PHE A 412 12.10 13.00 -16.65
C PHE A 412 12.63 11.79 -17.44
N GLY A 413 11.84 11.28 -18.38
CA GLY A 413 12.21 10.11 -19.20
C GLY A 413 12.14 8.77 -18.47
N GLN A 414 11.53 8.72 -17.28
CA GLN A 414 11.13 7.49 -16.60
C GLN A 414 9.61 7.33 -16.66
N ARG A 415 9.13 6.10 -16.82
CA ARG A 415 7.69 5.78 -16.78
C ARG A 415 7.25 5.69 -15.32
N ILE A 416 6.59 6.73 -14.82
CA ILE A 416 5.95 6.71 -13.50
C ILE A 416 4.51 6.26 -13.70
N CYS A 417 4.13 5.20 -13.02
CA CYS A 417 2.74 4.77 -13.04
C CYS A 417 1.94 5.43 -11.91
N LEU A 418 0.88 6.11 -12.30
CA LEU A 418 -0.16 6.62 -11.42
C LEU A 418 -1.27 5.56 -11.34
N VAL A 419 -1.30 4.88 -10.21
CA VAL A 419 -2.26 3.81 -9.94
C VAL A 419 -3.62 4.41 -9.64
N SER A 420 -4.62 4.16 -10.49
CA SER A 420 -6.01 4.48 -10.17
C SER A 420 -6.49 3.58 -9.02
N GLU A 421 -7.38 4.10 -8.19
CA GLU A 421 -7.84 3.43 -6.97
C GLU A 421 -9.36 3.45 -6.91
N LEU A 422 -9.98 2.28 -6.69
CA LEU A 422 -11.37 2.16 -6.32
C LEU A 422 -11.43 1.73 -4.86
N SER A 423 -12.26 2.37 -4.07
CA SER A 423 -12.51 1.95 -2.69
C SER A 423 -13.99 2.03 -2.37
N TYR A 424 -14.44 1.23 -1.41
CA TYR A 424 -15.73 1.46 -0.78
C TYR A 424 -15.55 1.60 0.73
N ILE A 425 -16.50 2.31 1.34
CA ILE A 425 -16.75 2.28 2.78
C ILE A 425 -18.23 1.98 3.00
N VAL A 426 -18.52 1.15 4.00
CA VAL A 426 -19.86 0.97 4.55
C VAL A 426 -19.92 1.75 5.85
N THR A 427 -20.92 2.59 6.05
CA THR A 427 -21.07 3.38 7.27
C THR A 427 -22.46 3.25 7.88
N ASP A 428 -22.55 3.51 9.18
CA ASP A 428 -23.82 3.79 9.84
C ASP A 428 -24.32 5.22 9.53
N ARG A 429 -25.51 5.57 10.05
CA ARG A 429 -26.09 6.92 9.88
C ARG A 429 -25.30 8.04 10.55
N THR A 430 -24.37 7.72 11.45
CA THR A 430 -23.49 8.69 12.10
C THR A 430 -22.19 8.90 11.33
N GLY A 431 -21.95 8.09 10.29
CA GLY A 431 -20.72 8.09 9.50
C GLY A 431 -19.61 7.20 10.07
N LYS A 432 -19.90 6.39 11.09
CA LYS A 432 -18.94 5.42 11.60
C LYS A 432 -18.72 4.33 10.55
N ILE A 433 -17.46 4.05 10.22
CA ILE A 433 -17.09 3.01 9.25
C ILE A 433 -17.32 1.64 9.88
N CYS A 434 -18.03 0.80 9.14
CA CYS A 434 -18.40 -0.56 9.51
C CYS A 434 -17.67 -1.60 8.67
N ASP A 435 -17.25 -1.23 7.47
CA ASP A 435 -16.45 -2.04 6.55
C ASP A 435 -15.77 -1.12 5.52
N GLN A 436 -14.62 -1.52 5.00
CA GLN A 436 -13.92 -0.80 3.94
C GLN A 436 -13.02 -1.73 3.14
N PHE A 437 -12.87 -1.42 1.86
CA PHE A 437 -11.95 -2.13 0.98
C PHE A 437 -11.37 -1.18 -0.05
N THR A 438 -10.16 -1.49 -0.51
CA THR A 438 -9.47 -0.75 -1.57
C THR A 438 -8.96 -1.71 -2.63
N TYR A 439 -9.37 -1.48 -3.86
CA TYR A 439 -8.89 -2.15 -5.05
C TYR A 439 -7.95 -1.24 -5.84
N THR A 440 -6.76 -1.78 -6.12
CA THR A 440 -5.77 -1.18 -7.01
C THR A 440 -5.38 -2.20 -8.05
N GLN A 441 -5.21 -1.77 -9.30
CA GLN A 441 -4.64 -2.63 -10.33
C GLN A 441 -3.13 -2.40 -10.40
N ALA A 442 -2.35 -3.47 -10.55
CA ALA A 442 -0.92 -3.34 -10.79
C ALA A 442 -0.65 -2.64 -12.14
N CYS A 443 0.39 -1.83 -12.18
CA CYS A 443 0.78 -1.13 -13.38
C CYS A 443 1.44 -2.09 -14.39
N ALA A 444 0.67 -2.52 -15.38
CA ALA A 444 1.24 -3.02 -16.62
C ALA A 444 1.33 -1.84 -17.60
N PRO A 445 2.48 -1.58 -18.26
CA PRO A 445 2.48 -0.79 -19.47
C PRO A 445 1.40 -1.36 -20.40
N PRO A 446 0.49 -0.52 -20.95
CA PRO A 446 -0.45 -0.99 -21.95
C PRO A 446 0.36 -1.80 -22.97
N GLN A 447 0.03 -3.07 -23.11
CA GLN A 447 0.61 -3.86 -24.18
C GLN A 447 -0.09 -3.36 -25.43
N ASP A 448 0.66 -2.69 -26.29
CA ASP A 448 0.20 -2.26 -27.59
C ASP A 448 1.24 -2.68 -28.63
N GLN A 449 0.82 -2.76 -29.89
CA GLN A 449 1.69 -3.02 -31.03
C GLN A 449 2.19 -1.72 -31.65
N PHE A 450 1.96 -0.56 -31.01
CA PHE A 450 2.32 0.73 -31.56
C PHE A 450 3.84 1.00 -31.36
N PRO A 451 4.58 1.32 -32.43
CA PRO A 451 4.12 1.65 -33.78
C PRO A 451 3.88 0.41 -34.63
N TYR A 452 2.79 0.40 -35.40
CA TYR A 452 2.31 -0.76 -36.17
C TYR A 452 3.16 -1.15 -37.39
N CYS A 453 4.22 -0.41 -37.66
CA CYS A 453 5.13 -0.65 -38.78
C CYS A 453 6.30 -1.56 -38.40
N THR A 454 6.87 -2.25 -39.39
CA THR A 454 7.95 -3.23 -39.24
C THR A 454 9.34 -2.63 -38.97
N CYS A 455 9.44 -1.32 -38.74
CA CYS A 455 10.71 -0.74 -38.32
C CYS A 455 11.07 -1.35 -36.96
N LYS A 456 12.33 -1.81 -36.77
CA LYS A 456 12.74 -2.39 -35.49
C LYS A 456 12.50 -1.35 -34.40
N PRO A 457 11.53 -1.52 -33.49
CA PRO A 457 11.27 -0.55 -32.45
C PRO A 457 12.51 -0.51 -31.57
N GLY A 458 13.32 0.53 -31.74
CA GLY A 458 14.39 0.81 -30.82
C GLY A 458 13.79 1.46 -29.59
N ALA A 459 14.15 0.97 -28.39
CA ALA A 459 13.79 1.62 -27.12
C ALA A 459 14.11 3.14 -27.17
N MET A 460 13.47 3.93 -26.30
CA MET A 460 13.48 5.41 -26.13
C MET A 460 14.82 6.19 -26.30
N LEU A 461 15.94 5.53 -26.62
CA LEU A 461 17.28 6.06 -26.84
C LEU A 461 17.84 5.74 -28.24
N SER A 462 16.99 5.27 -29.15
CA SER A 462 17.44 4.83 -30.48
C SER A 462 17.39 5.94 -31.52
N THR A 463 16.78 7.07 -31.21
CA THR A 463 16.73 8.27 -32.06
C THR A 463 17.22 9.48 -31.26
N PRO A 464 17.70 10.55 -31.92
CA PRO A 464 18.16 11.74 -31.22
C PRO A 464 17.01 12.69 -30.87
N TYR A 465 15.75 12.30 -31.11
CA TYR A 465 14.60 13.21 -31.03
C TYR A 465 13.63 12.77 -29.94
N ASN A 466 13.07 13.74 -29.22
CA ASN A 466 11.85 13.56 -28.43
C ASN A 466 10.94 14.79 -28.60
N LEU A 467 9.68 14.64 -28.21
CA LEU A 467 8.68 15.69 -28.24
C LEU A 467 8.22 16.05 -26.82
N THR A 468 8.17 17.34 -26.52
CA THR A 468 7.58 17.86 -25.29
C THR A 468 6.40 18.76 -25.62
N TYR A 469 5.25 18.54 -25.00
CA TYR A 469 4.14 19.46 -25.11
C TYR A 469 4.53 20.85 -24.58
N THR A 470 4.20 21.91 -25.33
CA THR A 470 4.57 23.27 -24.95
C THR A 470 3.38 24.15 -24.59
N ARG A 471 2.34 24.14 -25.42
CA ARG A 471 1.21 25.08 -25.28
C ARG A 471 0.00 24.66 -26.11
N ASN A 472 -1.14 25.24 -25.76
CA ASN A 472 -2.34 25.27 -26.60
C ASN A 472 -2.78 26.70 -26.94
N PHE A 473 -3.53 26.86 -28.02
CA PHE A 473 -4.24 28.09 -28.35
C PHE A 473 -5.38 27.85 -29.35
N ALA A 474 -6.42 28.68 -29.28
CA ALA A 474 -7.50 28.64 -30.27
C ALA A 474 -7.12 29.48 -31.50
N SER A 475 -7.35 28.95 -32.71
CA SER A 475 -7.19 29.69 -33.97
C SER A 475 -8.02 29.04 -35.08
N ASN A 476 -8.65 29.87 -35.92
CA ASN A 476 -9.43 29.43 -37.09
C ASN A 476 -10.49 28.34 -36.79
N GLY A 477 -11.16 28.43 -35.63
CA GLY A 477 -12.16 27.45 -35.20
C GLY A 477 -11.57 26.10 -34.72
N ASN A 478 -10.25 26.04 -34.52
CA ASN A 478 -9.55 24.86 -34.02
C ASN A 478 -8.84 25.15 -32.70
N ASN A 479 -8.67 24.11 -31.89
CA ASN A 479 -7.78 24.07 -30.73
C ASN A 479 -6.43 23.52 -31.19
N ASN A 480 -5.40 24.36 -31.15
CA ASN A 480 -4.04 23.99 -31.58
C ASN A 480 -3.25 23.54 -30.37
N TYR A 481 -2.53 22.43 -30.53
CA TYR A 481 -1.69 21.84 -29.49
C TYR A 481 -0.28 21.64 -30.03
N CYS A 482 0.68 22.31 -29.42
CA CYS A 482 2.06 22.36 -29.91
C CYS A 482 3.00 21.47 -29.11
N PHE A 483 3.89 20.81 -29.84
CA PHE A 483 4.93 19.95 -29.31
C PHE A 483 6.28 20.45 -29.82
N ARG A 484 7.20 20.72 -28.91
CA ARG A 484 8.58 21.07 -29.24
C ARG A 484 9.40 19.81 -29.46
N VAL A 485 10.14 19.79 -30.55
CA VAL A 485 11.16 18.79 -30.82
C VAL A 485 12.41 19.16 -30.02
N ASN A 486 12.90 18.25 -29.18
CA ASN A 486 14.22 18.36 -28.56
C ASN A 486 15.18 17.38 -29.22
N VAL A 487 16.42 17.82 -29.41
CA VAL A 487 17.49 17.01 -30.00
C VAL A 487 18.54 16.68 -28.94
N ASP A 488 18.76 15.40 -28.69
CA ASP A 488 19.82 14.87 -27.81
C ASP A 488 20.60 13.78 -28.54
N THR A 489 21.67 14.19 -29.23
CA THR A 489 22.56 13.26 -29.94
C THR A 489 23.50 12.51 -29.00
N GLN A 490 23.68 12.97 -27.75
CA GLN A 490 24.60 12.33 -26.80
C GLN A 490 23.98 11.10 -26.16
N ARG A 491 22.67 11.13 -25.95
CA ARG A 491 21.91 10.02 -25.35
C ARG A 491 21.55 8.93 -26.36
N CYS A 492 21.63 9.23 -27.66
CA CYS A 492 21.29 8.30 -28.71
C CYS A 492 22.41 7.28 -28.98
N VAL A 493 22.07 6.00 -29.09
CA VAL A 493 23.01 4.93 -29.46
C VAL A 493 22.50 4.13 -30.67
N GLY A 494 23.33 3.99 -31.71
CA GLY A 494 23.08 3.11 -32.85
C GLY A 494 22.91 3.83 -34.20
N ARG A 495 22.53 3.06 -35.23
CA ARG A 495 22.47 3.55 -36.63
C ARG A 495 21.45 4.67 -36.88
N CYS A 496 20.49 4.83 -35.97
CA CYS A 496 19.39 5.78 -36.10
C CYS A 496 19.69 7.15 -35.45
N CYS A 497 20.88 7.35 -34.89
CA CYS A 497 21.27 8.63 -34.29
C CYS A 497 21.55 9.75 -35.29
N THR A 498 21.74 9.40 -36.56
CA THR A 498 21.91 10.36 -37.66
C THR A 498 20.67 10.43 -38.55
N MET A 499 19.54 9.86 -38.11
CA MET A 499 18.31 9.85 -38.90
C MET A 499 17.76 11.27 -39.06
N ASP A 500 17.09 11.54 -40.18
CA ASP A 500 16.25 12.74 -40.30
C ASP A 500 14.93 12.53 -39.53
N LEU A 501 14.20 13.63 -39.31
CA LEU A 501 12.86 13.63 -38.73
C LEU A 501 11.90 14.09 -39.83
N ASP A 502 11.25 13.13 -40.49
CA ASP A 502 10.34 13.44 -41.60
C ASP A 502 8.87 13.20 -41.26
N LYS A 503 8.60 12.34 -40.27
CA LYS A 503 7.24 12.02 -39.86
C LYS A 503 7.15 11.73 -38.37
N VAL A 504 6.05 12.19 -37.77
CA VAL A 504 5.57 11.71 -36.46
C VAL A 504 4.21 11.07 -36.66
N GLU A 505 4.02 9.88 -36.12
CA GLU A 505 2.72 9.21 -36.02
C GLU A 505 2.18 9.33 -34.60
N TRP A 506 0.88 9.54 -34.45
CA TRP A 506 0.20 9.76 -33.18
C TRP A 506 -0.95 8.77 -33.06
N MET A 507 -0.98 8.01 -31.96
CA MET A 507 -2.07 7.08 -31.67
C MET A 507 -3.26 7.86 -31.08
N SER A 508 -4.40 7.86 -31.78
CA SER A 508 -5.61 8.52 -31.28
C SER A 508 -6.44 7.60 -30.40
N ASP A 509 -7.46 8.15 -29.73
CA ASP A 509 -8.48 7.40 -29.00
C ASP A 509 -9.34 6.56 -29.96
N LEU A 510 -8.83 5.34 -30.22
CA LEU A 510 -9.38 4.34 -31.11
C LEU A 510 -9.75 4.93 -32.49
N MET A 511 -10.86 4.49 -33.06
CA MET A 511 -11.44 5.03 -34.30
C MET A 511 -12.32 6.27 -34.07
N ASN A 512 -12.64 6.61 -32.83
CA ASN A 512 -13.55 7.70 -32.48
C ASN A 512 -13.02 9.06 -32.92
N CYS A 513 -11.71 9.25 -32.82
CA CYS A 513 -11.05 10.51 -33.16
C CYS A 513 -10.57 10.62 -34.60
N ARG A 514 -10.85 9.63 -35.45
CA ARG A 514 -10.52 9.73 -36.87
C ARG A 514 -11.16 10.99 -37.47
N TYR A 515 -10.36 11.80 -38.14
CA TYR A 515 -10.76 13.10 -38.72
C TYR A 515 -11.06 14.24 -37.72
N ALA A 516 -10.74 14.07 -36.44
CA ALA A 516 -10.83 15.16 -35.45
C ALA A 516 -9.82 16.29 -35.73
N VAL A 517 -8.72 15.97 -36.42
CA VAL A 517 -7.65 16.91 -36.80
C VAL A 517 -8.02 17.61 -38.11
N ALA A 518 -7.97 18.94 -38.12
CA ALA A 518 -8.13 19.76 -39.32
C ALA A 518 -6.84 19.83 -40.15
N GLY A 519 -5.69 19.77 -39.49
CA GLY A 519 -4.35 19.81 -40.07
C GLY A 519 -3.29 20.02 -39.00
N PHE A 520 -2.07 20.32 -39.43
CA PHE A 520 -0.96 20.64 -38.54
C PHE A 520 -0.03 21.69 -39.15
N THR A 521 0.76 22.33 -38.31
CA THR A 521 1.80 23.30 -38.71
C THR A 521 3.15 22.88 -38.16
N VAL A 522 4.22 23.37 -38.80
CA VAL A 522 5.61 23.19 -38.36
C VAL A 522 6.28 24.55 -38.35
N SER A 523 6.93 24.94 -37.25
CA SER A 523 7.46 26.31 -37.08
C SER A 523 8.52 26.71 -38.12
N THR A 524 9.22 25.75 -38.73
CA THR A 524 10.18 25.98 -39.83
C THR A 524 9.52 26.26 -41.17
N LYS A 525 8.21 26.05 -41.29
CA LYS A 525 7.41 26.25 -42.50
C LYS A 525 6.30 27.27 -42.22
N PRO A 526 6.64 28.54 -41.97
CA PRO A 526 5.65 29.56 -41.68
C PRO A 526 4.64 29.65 -42.83
N ASN A 527 3.36 29.75 -42.48
CA ASN A 527 2.20 29.76 -43.40
C ASN A 527 1.83 28.41 -44.03
N ALA A 528 2.56 27.32 -43.77
CA ALA A 528 2.14 25.99 -44.21
C ALA A 528 1.15 25.39 -43.21
N PHE A 529 -0.11 25.24 -43.63
CA PHE A 529 -1.10 24.41 -42.96
C PHE A 529 -1.22 23.09 -43.71
N ILE A 530 -0.68 22.03 -43.13
CA ILE A 530 -0.52 20.74 -43.79
C ILE A 530 -1.71 19.85 -43.45
N ALA A 531 -2.31 19.25 -44.48
CA ALA A 531 -3.44 18.34 -44.31
C ALA A 531 -3.01 17.08 -43.52
N PRO A 532 -3.87 16.56 -42.63
CA PRO A 532 -3.53 15.38 -41.84
C PRO A 532 -3.64 14.12 -42.70
N VAL A 533 -2.70 13.20 -42.54
CA VAL A 533 -2.77 11.86 -43.13
C VAL A 533 -3.16 10.87 -42.03
N TRP A 534 -3.98 9.87 -42.36
CA TRP A 534 -4.49 8.89 -41.39
C TRP A 534 -4.27 7.47 -41.89
N SER A 535 -3.97 6.54 -40.99
CA SER A 535 -4.16 5.10 -41.20
C SER A 535 -5.07 4.49 -40.15
N THR A 536 -5.62 3.32 -40.47
CA THR A 536 -6.31 2.44 -39.52
C THR A 536 -5.42 1.24 -39.31
N GLU A 537 -5.20 0.88 -38.06
CA GLU A 537 -4.39 -0.27 -37.68
C GLU A 537 -5.18 -1.11 -36.69
N THR A 538 -5.06 -2.44 -36.77
CA THR A 538 -5.70 -3.36 -35.82
C THR A 538 -4.67 -3.77 -34.78
N ASP A 539 -4.92 -3.43 -33.53
CA ASP A 539 -4.10 -3.85 -32.39
C ASP A 539 -4.70 -5.09 -31.73
N ASN A 540 -3.91 -6.16 -31.62
CA ASN A 540 -4.36 -7.44 -31.09
C ASN A 540 -4.09 -7.62 -29.59
N VAL A 541 -3.42 -6.67 -28.95
CA VAL A 541 -3.04 -6.75 -27.52
C VAL A 541 -3.53 -5.56 -26.70
N LEU A 542 -4.03 -4.51 -27.34
CA LEU A 542 -4.54 -3.30 -26.70
C LEU A 542 -5.71 -3.56 -25.76
N ASP A 543 -6.60 -4.49 -26.10
CA ASP A 543 -7.73 -4.90 -25.28
C ASP A 543 -7.70 -6.42 -25.05
N ALA A 544 -7.86 -6.81 -23.78
CA ALA A 544 -7.96 -8.21 -23.40
C ALA A 544 -9.23 -8.89 -23.95
N SER A 545 -10.26 -8.12 -24.32
CA SER A 545 -11.51 -8.59 -24.90
C SER A 545 -11.38 -9.01 -26.37
N GLY A 546 -10.32 -8.56 -27.06
CA GLY A 546 -10.02 -8.93 -28.44
C GLY A 546 -9.37 -7.81 -29.26
N PRO A 547 -9.16 -8.03 -30.58
CA PRO A 547 -8.56 -7.03 -31.45
C PRO A 547 -9.39 -5.75 -31.56
N VAL A 548 -8.72 -4.60 -31.54
CA VAL A 548 -9.35 -3.28 -31.63
C VAL A 548 -8.73 -2.46 -32.76
N ASP A 549 -9.56 -1.77 -33.54
CA ASP A 549 -9.09 -0.84 -34.54
C ASP A 549 -8.75 0.53 -33.92
N VAL A 550 -7.58 1.05 -34.27
CA VAL A 550 -7.11 2.38 -33.89
C VAL A 550 -6.88 3.26 -35.11
N ALA A 551 -7.16 4.55 -34.99
CA ALA A 551 -6.74 5.54 -35.97
C ALA A 551 -5.37 6.12 -35.60
N VAL A 552 -4.47 6.20 -36.59
CA VAL A 552 -3.13 6.77 -36.43
C VAL A 552 -3.02 8.02 -37.29
N LEU A 553 -2.85 9.18 -36.63
CA LEU A 553 -2.58 10.45 -37.30
C LEU A 553 -1.11 10.50 -37.71
N LYS A 554 -0.81 10.99 -38.92
CA LYS A 554 0.55 11.18 -39.42
C LYS A 554 0.80 12.65 -39.73
N THR A 555 1.77 13.24 -39.04
CA THR A 555 2.33 14.55 -39.37
C THR A 555 3.63 14.32 -40.15
N ASN A 556 3.49 14.23 -41.48
CA ASN A 556 4.57 13.88 -42.42
C ASN A 556 5.16 15.13 -43.10
N ASN A 557 6.15 14.92 -43.96
CA ASN A 557 6.85 15.98 -44.70
C ASN A 557 7.43 17.04 -43.76
N LEU A 558 7.92 16.66 -42.59
CA LEU A 558 8.52 17.59 -41.63
C LEU A 558 9.83 18.16 -42.19
N GLN A 559 10.60 17.35 -42.91
CA GLN A 559 11.90 17.73 -43.50
C GLN A 559 12.86 18.35 -42.46
N LEU A 560 12.88 17.76 -41.26
CA LEU A 560 13.77 18.16 -40.18
C LEU A 560 14.95 17.19 -40.09
N ASP A 561 16.05 17.63 -39.50
CA ASP A 561 17.20 16.80 -39.17
C ASP A 561 17.84 17.29 -37.86
N VAL A 562 18.88 16.60 -37.37
CA VAL A 562 19.55 16.92 -36.10
C VAL A 562 20.11 18.36 -36.04
N ARG A 563 20.29 19.03 -37.18
CA ARG A 563 20.86 20.38 -37.28
C ARG A 563 19.80 21.46 -37.15
N ASN A 564 18.56 21.17 -37.56
CA ASN A 564 17.49 22.17 -37.61
C ASN A 564 16.25 21.83 -36.78
N ALA A 565 16.17 20.63 -36.20
CA ALA A 565 14.98 20.17 -35.48
C ALA A 565 14.88 20.74 -34.06
N ASN A 566 15.99 21.05 -33.39
CA ASN A 566 15.96 21.44 -31.97
C ASN A 566 15.19 22.74 -31.75
N GLY A 567 14.14 22.68 -30.93
CA GLY A 567 13.26 23.82 -30.64
C GLY A 567 12.12 24.02 -31.65
N VAL A 568 12.04 23.23 -32.72
CA VAL A 568 10.94 23.31 -33.70
C VAL A 568 9.63 22.89 -33.04
N GLU A 569 8.56 23.64 -33.28
CA GLU A 569 7.21 23.28 -32.81
C GLU A 569 6.41 22.64 -33.94
N ILE A 570 5.80 21.49 -33.64
CA ILE A 570 4.77 20.83 -34.44
C ILE A 570 3.44 21.06 -33.74
N CYS A 571 2.50 21.75 -34.37
CA CYS A 571 1.20 22.04 -33.77
C CYS A 571 0.07 21.30 -34.48
N ILE A 572 -0.66 20.47 -33.76
CA ILE A 572 -1.84 19.73 -34.26
C ILE A 572 -3.08 20.60 -34.04
N ALA A 573 -3.88 20.82 -35.08
CA ALA A 573 -5.12 21.59 -35.01
C ALA A 573 -6.33 20.65 -34.88
N LEU A 574 -6.84 20.49 -33.66
CA LEU A 574 -8.07 19.75 -33.38
C LEU A 574 -9.29 20.63 -33.64
N LYS A 575 -10.32 20.09 -34.29
CA LYS A 575 -11.56 20.82 -34.56
C LYS A 575 -12.26 21.11 -33.22
N ALA A 576 -12.49 22.39 -32.91
CA ALA A 576 -13.05 22.78 -31.61
C ALA A 576 -14.48 22.23 -31.39
N ASN A 577 -15.23 22.02 -32.47
CA ASN A 577 -16.57 21.41 -32.46
C ASN A 577 -16.54 19.96 -33.00
N GLY A 578 -15.36 19.32 -33.03
CA GLY A 578 -15.18 17.94 -33.50
C GLY A 578 -15.48 16.91 -32.42
N LYS A 579 -15.32 15.63 -32.77
CA LYS A 579 -15.48 14.52 -31.83
C LYS A 579 -14.46 14.53 -30.70
N CYS A 580 -13.23 14.96 -31.00
CA CYS A 580 -12.12 15.00 -30.05
C CYS A 580 -11.50 16.40 -30.06
N PRO A 581 -12.13 17.38 -29.39
CA PRO A 581 -11.72 18.78 -29.45
C PRO A 581 -10.51 19.09 -28.57
N THR A 582 -10.11 18.20 -27.66
CA THR A 582 -8.93 18.35 -26.81
C THR A 582 -7.91 17.24 -27.01
N LEU A 583 -6.65 17.44 -26.55
CA LEU A 583 -5.65 16.36 -26.55
C LEU A 583 -6.07 15.17 -25.69
N GLU A 584 -6.77 15.44 -24.59
CA GLU A 584 -7.29 14.42 -23.70
C GLU A 584 -8.31 13.52 -24.43
N ASP A 585 -9.19 14.13 -25.21
CA ASP A 585 -10.14 13.37 -26.03
C ASP A 585 -9.45 12.71 -27.22
N PHE A 586 -8.43 13.36 -27.81
CA PHE A 586 -7.79 12.91 -29.03
C PHE A 586 -6.83 11.75 -28.81
N CYS A 587 -6.03 11.79 -27.74
CA CYS A 587 -4.99 10.82 -27.46
C CYS A 587 -5.55 9.59 -26.74
N TYR A 588 -5.07 8.40 -27.10
CA TYR A 588 -5.52 7.15 -26.49
C TYR A 588 -5.31 7.17 -24.96
N ASP A 589 -6.37 6.93 -24.19
CA ASP A 589 -6.41 7.07 -22.72
C ASP A 589 -5.91 8.43 -22.19
N GLY A 590 -6.04 9.49 -22.99
CA GLY A 590 -5.52 10.82 -22.65
C GLY A 590 -3.99 10.93 -22.63
N LEU A 591 -3.28 9.93 -23.15
CA LEU A 591 -1.82 9.93 -23.29
C LEU A 591 -1.40 9.93 -24.75
N CYS A 592 -0.71 10.98 -25.18
CA CYS A 592 -0.30 11.11 -26.57
C CYS A 592 0.92 10.24 -26.86
N LYS A 593 0.67 8.97 -27.17
CA LYS A 593 1.68 8.06 -27.72
C LYS A 593 2.05 8.52 -29.13
N TYR A 594 3.33 8.65 -29.41
CA TYR A 594 3.83 9.02 -30.72
C TYR A 594 5.01 8.18 -31.15
N ALA A 595 5.22 8.09 -32.45
CA ALA A 595 6.38 7.44 -33.03
C ALA A 595 7.05 8.36 -34.07
N ILE A 596 8.37 8.46 -33.98
CA ILE A 596 9.20 9.31 -34.84
C ILE A 596 9.79 8.44 -35.94
N PHE A 597 9.82 8.97 -37.17
CA PHE A 597 10.30 8.27 -38.35
C PHE A 597 11.24 9.13 -39.18
N ASP A 598 12.26 8.45 -39.72
CA ASP A 598 13.07 8.97 -40.81
C ASP A 598 12.31 8.87 -42.14
N ARG A 599 12.80 9.56 -43.17
CA ARG A 599 12.17 9.57 -44.49
C ARG A 599 12.13 8.20 -45.14
N SER A 600 13.11 7.34 -44.87
CA SER A 600 13.16 5.98 -45.46
C SER A 600 12.30 4.97 -44.70
N ALA A 601 11.74 5.34 -43.55
CA ALA A 601 11.12 4.45 -42.57
C ALA A 601 12.03 3.30 -42.10
N GLY A 602 13.35 3.42 -42.29
CA GLY A 602 14.37 2.48 -41.83
C GLY A 602 14.75 2.65 -40.35
N CYS A 603 14.37 3.78 -39.76
CA CYS A 603 14.58 4.14 -38.37
C CYS A 603 13.30 4.68 -37.73
N CYS A 604 12.97 4.16 -36.55
CA CYS A 604 11.85 4.66 -35.76
C CYS A 604 12.09 4.45 -34.26
N ALA A 605 11.40 5.25 -33.45
CA ALA A 605 11.20 4.98 -32.03
C ALA A 605 9.83 5.50 -31.61
N ASN A 606 9.20 4.79 -30.67
CA ASN A 606 8.02 5.27 -29.98
C ASN A 606 8.41 5.92 -28.65
N ASP A 607 7.64 6.94 -28.29
CA ASP A 607 7.70 7.64 -27.02
C ASP A 607 6.33 8.28 -26.73
N PHE A 608 6.24 9.09 -25.68
CA PHE A 608 5.00 9.67 -25.20
C PHE A 608 5.21 11.15 -24.92
N ALA A 609 4.21 11.98 -25.25
CA ALA A 609 4.21 13.39 -24.91
C ALA A 609 3.23 13.63 -23.76
N GLU A 610 3.69 14.32 -22.71
CA GLU A 610 2.85 14.74 -21.58
C GLU A 610 1.80 15.74 -22.07
N GLY A 611 0.57 15.30 -22.32
CA GLY A 611 -0.55 16.14 -22.75
C GLY A 611 -1.30 16.82 -21.59
N ASN A 612 -0.63 17.09 -20.47
CA ASN A 612 -1.31 17.56 -19.27
C ASN A 612 -1.81 19.00 -19.44
N ASP A 613 -3.09 19.16 -19.75
CA ASP A 613 -3.88 20.40 -19.58
C ASP A 613 -4.03 20.76 -18.07
N PHE A 614 -3.49 19.93 -17.16
CA PHE A 614 -3.44 20.16 -15.72
C PHE A 614 -2.36 21.20 -15.34
N GLY A 615 -2.64 22.48 -15.64
CA GLY A 615 -2.22 23.55 -14.74
C GLY A 615 -1.05 24.46 -15.09
N TYR A 616 -0.65 24.62 -16.37
CA TYR A 616 0.21 25.74 -16.78
C TYR A 616 -0.53 26.86 -17.53
N ASN A 617 -1.76 27.14 -17.11
CA ASN A 617 -2.37 28.46 -17.32
C ASN A 617 -1.73 29.51 -16.38
N ARG A 618 -0.45 29.84 -16.58
CA ARG A 618 0.05 31.17 -16.19
C ARG A 618 0.01 32.07 -17.42
N ARG A 619 -1.10 32.80 -17.51
CA ARG A 619 -1.19 34.07 -18.24
C ARG A 619 0.12 34.85 -18.05
N ARG A 620 0.73 35.29 -19.15
CA ARG A 620 1.45 36.57 -19.14
C ARG A 620 0.46 37.67 -19.46
#